data_AF-A0AAW1URF4-F1
#
_entry.id   AF-A0AAW1URF4-F1
#
_cell.length_a   1.000
_cell.length_b   1.000
_cell.length_c   1.000
_cell.angle_alpha   90.00
_cell.angle_beta   90.00
_cell.angle_gamma   90.00
#
_symmetry.space_group_name_H-M   'P 1'
#
loop_
_entity.id
_entity.type
_entity.pdbx_description
1 polymer ?
#
loop_
_entity_poly.entity_id
_entity_poly.type
_entity_poly.pdbx_seq_one_letter_code
_entity_poly.pdbx_strand_id
1 'polypeptide(L)'
;MYNIPEYIGKYCTWNNRRSGGVTVFIADWINIESTDSLNMNTAEGIHVQMRISGKLMSIIGIYRSHDSEQEHYIRELDSVLKATADSDIVCYSGDININLNAFEADD
;
A
#
# COMPACT_ATOMS: atom_id res chain seq x y z
N MET A 1 14.33 -7.35 11.06
CA MET A 1 13.90 -7.23 9.66
C MET A 1 14.36 -8.47 8.93
N TYR A 2 13.47 -9.19 8.25
CA TYR A 2 13.84 -10.39 7.51
C TYR A 2 14.63 -9.98 6.26
N ASN A 3 15.79 -10.61 6.05
CA ASN A 3 16.61 -10.40 4.87
C ASN A 3 16.30 -11.50 3.86
N ILE A 4 15.86 -11.12 2.66
CA ILE A 4 15.64 -12.05 1.56
C ILE A 4 16.77 -11.79 0.56
N PRO A 5 17.65 -12.78 0.26
CA PRO A 5 18.73 -12.60 -0.69
C PRO A 5 18.21 -12.05 -2.02
N GLU A 6 18.90 -11.09 -2.62
CA GLU A 6 18.53 -10.42 -3.90
C GLU A 6 17.31 -9.50 -3.82
N TYR A 7 16.79 -9.21 -2.61
CA TYR A 7 15.67 -8.29 -2.41
C TYR A 7 15.95 -7.23 -1.35
N ILE A 8 15.48 -6.02 -1.62
CA ILE A 8 15.45 -4.87 -0.71
C ILE A 8 14.05 -4.75 -0.12
N GLY A 9 13.94 -4.85 1.20
CA GLY A 9 12.69 -4.65 1.93
C GLY A 9 12.43 -3.17 2.24
N LYS A 10 11.27 -2.66 1.85
CA LYS A 10 10.74 -1.36 2.27
C LYS A 10 9.54 -1.60 3.19
N TYR A 11 9.50 -0.95 4.35
CA TYR A 11 8.51 -1.25 5.38
C TYR A 11 7.89 0.02 5.97
N CYS A 12 6.64 -0.11 6.39
CA CYS A 12 5.91 0.89 7.15
C CYS A 12 5.19 0.20 8.31
N THR A 13 5.29 0.79 9.51
CA THR A 13 4.63 0.32 10.74
C THR A 13 4.16 1.52 11.53
N TRP A 14 2.99 1.45 12.16
CA TRP A 14 2.43 2.53 12.95
C TRP A 14 2.93 2.48 14.41
N ASN A 15 3.53 3.57 14.86
CA ASN A 15 3.67 3.97 16.28
C ASN A 15 3.94 2.86 17.31
N ASN A 16 4.93 1.99 17.07
CA ASN A 16 5.38 0.94 18.01
C ASN A 16 4.28 0.00 18.53
N ARG A 17 3.07 -0.01 17.95
CA ARG A 17 2.02 -0.95 18.29
C ARG A 17 2.36 -2.28 17.60
N ARG A 18 2.29 -3.39 18.34
CA ARG A 18 2.63 -4.74 17.84
C ARG A 18 1.60 -5.32 16.87
N SER A 19 0.63 -4.55 16.41
CA SER A 19 -0.53 -4.99 15.64
C SER A 19 -0.57 -4.28 14.29
N GLY A 20 0.27 -4.71 13.36
CA GLY A 20 0.34 -4.12 12.02
C GLY A 20 1.73 -4.14 11.40
N GLY A 21 1.76 -3.90 10.10
CA GLY A 21 2.93 -3.60 9.32
C GLY A 21 2.76 -3.99 7.86
N VAL A 22 3.25 -3.15 6.96
CA VAL A 22 3.39 -3.50 5.55
C VAL A 22 4.86 -3.57 5.21
N THR A 23 5.26 -4.60 4.45
CA THR A 23 6.59 -4.69 3.86
C THR A 23 6.47 -5.08 2.39
N VAL A 24 7.18 -4.36 1.53
CA VAL A 24 7.30 -4.64 0.10
C VAL A 24 8.74 -5.04 -0.17
N PHE A 25 8.95 -6.23 -0.76
CA PHE A 25 10.26 -6.70 -1.19
C PHE A 25 10.43 -6.45 -2.69
N ILE A 26 11.52 -5.80 -3.05
CA ILE A 26 11.82 -5.39 -4.42
C ILE A 26 13.17 -5.98 -4.78
N ALA A 27 13.28 -6.62 -5.94
CA ALA A 27 14.56 -7.19 -6.37
C ALA A 27 15.63 -6.09 -6.45
N ASP A 28 16.85 -6.37 -5.97
CA ASP A 28 17.90 -5.36 -5.78
C ASP A 28 18.42 -4.71 -7.08
N TRP A 29 18.21 -5.37 -8.22
CA TRP A 29 18.52 -4.85 -9.54
C TRP A 29 17.48 -3.86 -10.08
N ILE A 30 16.32 -3.70 -9.41
CA ILE A 30 15.30 -2.71 -9.79
C ILE A 30 15.64 -1.37 -9.16
N ASN A 31 15.68 -0.31 -9.98
CA ASN A 31 15.88 1.04 -9.49
C ASN A 31 14.58 1.62 -8.91
N ILE A 32 14.61 1.92 -7.61
CA ILE A 32 13.53 2.56 -6.87
C ILE A 32 13.68 4.09 -7.01
N GLU A 33 12.66 4.78 -7.50
CA GLU A 33 12.66 6.24 -7.63
C GLU A 33 12.28 6.92 -6.30
N SER A 34 11.27 6.38 -5.60
CA SER A 34 10.81 6.91 -4.30
C SER A 34 10.18 5.83 -3.42
N THR A 35 10.11 6.11 -2.12
CA THR A 35 9.41 5.28 -1.16
C THR A 35 8.85 6.17 -0.06
N ASP A 36 7.53 6.15 0.10
CA ASP A 36 6.81 7.03 1.03
C ASP A 36 5.81 6.21 1.85
N SER A 37 5.63 6.58 3.12
CA SER A 37 4.50 6.06 3.91
C SER A 37 3.20 6.72 3.45
N LEU A 38 2.11 5.95 3.39
CA LEU A 38 0.79 6.54 3.15
C LEU A 38 0.35 7.33 4.38
N ASN A 39 -0.16 8.54 4.16
CA ASN A 39 -0.76 9.35 5.21
C ASN A 39 -2.22 8.93 5.42
N MET A 40 -2.42 7.86 6.19
CA MET A 40 -3.73 7.34 6.55
C MET A 40 -3.80 7.09 8.06
N ASN A 41 -4.92 7.44 8.68
CA ASN A 41 -5.17 7.16 10.10
C ASN A 41 -5.81 5.79 10.30
N THR A 42 -6.43 5.25 9.26
CA THR A 42 -7.20 4.00 9.32
C THR A 42 -6.43 2.78 8.83
N ALA A 43 -5.28 2.99 8.18
CA ALA A 43 -4.47 1.94 7.59
C ALA A 43 -2.98 2.26 7.68
N GLU A 44 -2.19 1.21 7.66
CA GLU A 44 -0.76 1.29 7.38
C GLU A 44 -0.56 1.07 5.90
N GLY A 45 0.36 1.82 5.30
CA GLY A 45 0.71 1.56 3.93
C GLY A 45 1.99 2.20 3.50
N ILE A 46 2.53 1.67 2.41
CA ILE A 46 3.74 2.14 1.78
C ILE A 46 3.50 2.26 0.29
N HIS A 47 3.95 3.38 -0.26
CA HIS A 47 4.00 3.64 -1.68
C HIS A 47 5.45 3.51 -2.14
N VAL A 48 5.69 2.67 -3.13
CA VAL A 48 6.99 2.57 -3.79
C VAL A 48 6.82 2.89 -5.26
N GLN A 49 7.58 3.87 -5.76
CA GLN A 49 7.65 4.18 -7.18
C GLN A 49 8.95 3.67 -7.77
N MET A 50 8.85 3.09 -8.97
CA MET A 50 9.98 2.56 -9.70
C MET A 50 9.76 2.69 -11.20
N ARG A 51 10.83 2.57 -11.98
CA ARG A 51 10.76 2.56 -13.45
C ARG A 51 11.17 1.22 -14.00
N ILE A 52 10.28 0.58 -14.76
CA ILE A 52 10.55 -0.69 -15.44
C ILE A 52 10.33 -0.49 -16.93
N SER A 53 11.37 -0.72 -17.72
CA SER A 53 11.32 -0.55 -19.19
C SER A 53 10.80 0.83 -19.63
N GLY A 54 11.20 1.89 -18.90
CA GLY A 54 10.79 3.27 -19.16
C GLY A 54 9.44 3.68 -18.57
N LYS A 55 8.61 2.73 -18.12
CA LYS A 55 7.28 2.99 -17.54
C LYS A 55 7.37 3.25 -16.04
N LEU A 56 6.67 4.27 -15.58
CA LEU A 56 6.51 4.57 -14.16
C LEU A 56 5.49 3.62 -13.54
N MET A 57 5.93 2.84 -12.56
CA MET A 57 5.11 1.90 -11.81
C MET A 57 5.00 2.33 -10.35
N SER A 58 3.77 2.37 -9.85
CA SER A 58 3.46 2.57 -8.43
C SER A 58 2.97 1.26 -7.81
N ILE A 59 3.65 0.81 -6.76
CA ILE A 59 3.21 -0.31 -5.91
C ILE A 59 2.77 0.25 -4.57
N ILE A 60 1.54 -0.05 -4.20
CA ILE A 60 0.93 0.37 -2.94
C ILE A 60 0.65 -0.88 -2.10
N GLY A 61 1.41 -1.05 -1.03
CA GLY A 61 1.14 -2.05 -0.01
C GLY A 61 0.24 -1.45 1.08
N ILE A 62 -0.87 -2.10 1.42
CA ILE A 62 -1.84 -1.58 2.41
C ILE A 62 -2.22 -2.66 3.43
N TYR A 63 -2.36 -2.26 4.68
CA TYR A 63 -3.01 -3.05 5.72
C TYR A 63 -3.96 -2.16 6.52
N ARG A 64 -5.25 -2.46 6.46
CA ARG A 64 -6.26 -1.84 7.34
C ARG A 64 -6.61 -2.81 8.47
N SER A 65 -6.53 -2.36 9.71
CA SER A 65 -7.03 -3.13 10.86
C SER A 65 -8.56 -3.30 10.80
N HIS A 66 -9.08 -4.43 11.28
CA HIS A 66 -10.53 -4.65 11.40
C HIS A 66 -11.21 -3.66 12.35
N ASP A 67 -10.47 -3.06 13.29
CA ASP A 67 -10.98 -2.08 14.25
C ASP A 67 -11.08 -0.66 13.68
N SER A 68 -10.46 -0.40 12.53
CA SER A 68 -10.51 0.92 11.89
C SER A 68 -11.89 1.17 11.27
N GLU A 69 -12.37 2.41 11.30
CA GLU A 69 -13.67 2.74 10.69
C GLU A 69 -13.64 2.61 9.15
N GLN A 70 -14.55 1.80 8.59
CA GLN A 70 -14.58 1.47 7.15
C GLN A 70 -14.85 2.70 6.28
N GLU A 71 -15.84 3.53 6.61
CA GLU A 71 -16.16 4.71 5.80
C GLU A 71 -15.04 5.75 5.79
N HIS A 72 -14.34 5.91 6.93
CA HIS A 72 -13.21 6.81 7.02
C HIS A 72 -12.06 6.32 6.14
N TYR A 73 -11.77 5.01 6.16
CA TYR A 73 -10.79 4.41 5.26
C TYR A 73 -11.10 4.65 3.78
N ILE A 74 -12.36 4.46 3.37
CA ILE A 74 -12.79 4.69 1.98
C ILE A 74 -12.54 6.15 1.56
N ARG A 75 -12.77 7.12 2.46
CA ARG A 75 -12.47 8.54 2.19
C ARG A 75 -10.96 8.81 2.10
N GLU A 76 -10.16 8.20 2.96
CA GLU A 76 -8.69 8.34 2.90
C GLU A 76 -8.12 7.70 1.62
N LEU A 77 -8.72 6.61 1.13
CA LEU A 77 -8.29 5.89 -0.07
C LEU A 77 -8.33 6.78 -1.32
N ASP A 78 -9.28 7.70 -1.45
CA ASP A 78 -9.35 8.65 -2.57
C ASP A 78 -8.06 9.48 -2.72
N SER A 79 -7.44 9.86 -1.60
CA SER A 79 -6.18 10.61 -1.62
C SER A 79 -5.01 9.74 -2.09
N VAL A 80 -5.01 8.45 -1.74
CA VAL A 80 -4.01 7.48 -2.22
C VAL A 80 -4.17 7.26 -3.72
N LEU A 81 -5.40 7.09 -4.21
CA LEU A 81 -5.68 6.93 -5.63
C LEU A 81 -5.14 8.11 -6.44
N LYS A 82 -5.39 9.35 -5.98
CA LYS A 82 -4.87 10.58 -6.60
C LYS A 82 -3.34 10.64 -6.63
N ALA A 83 -2.67 10.20 -5.56
CA ALA A 83 -1.21 10.20 -5.50
C ALA A 83 -0.56 9.26 -6.54
N THR A 84 -1.31 8.31 -7.09
CA THR A 84 -0.83 7.36 -8.11
C THR A 84 -1.28 7.69 -9.54
N ALA A 85 -2.03 8.78 -9.74
CA ALA A 85 -2.71 9.07 -11.01
C ALA A 85 -1.76 9.23 -12.20
N ASP A 86 -0.53 9.69 -11.98
CA ASP A 86 0.46 9.92 -13.03
C ASP A 86 1.29 8.67 -13.39
N SER A 87 1.04 7.53 -12.74
CA SER A 87 1.78 6.28 -13.00
C SER A 87 1.19 5.53 -14.20
N ASP A 88 2.06 4.98 -15.05
CA ASP A 88 1.63 4.12 -16.17
C ASP A 88 1.00 2.81 -15.70
N ILE A 89 1.48 2.28 -14.57
CA ILE A 89 1.00 1.04 -13.97
C ILE A 89 0.86 1.25 -12.47
N VAL A 90 -0.28 0.85 -11.91
CA VAL A 90 -0.53 0.91 -10.47
C VAL A 90 -0.96 -0.46 -9.97
N CYS A 91 -0.34 -0.93 -8.90
CA CYS A 91 -0.73 -2.13 -8.19
C CYS A 91 -1.05 -1.80 -6.74
N TYR A 92 -2.26 -2.14 -6.32
CA TYR A 92 -2.68 -2.13 -4.93
C TYR A 92 -2.70 -3.56 -4.43
N SER A 93 -1.98 -3.83 -3.34
CA SER A 93 -1.93 -5.15 -2.73
C SER A 93 -1.94 -5.04 -1.22
N GLY A 94 -2.67 -5.94 -0.56
CA GLY A 94 -2.83 -5.85 0.88
C GLY A 94 -4.09 -6.50 1.39
N ASP A 95 -4.29 -6.36 2.70
CA ASP A 95 -5.51 -6.74 3.39
C ASP A 95 -6.23 -5.47 3.87
N ILE A 96 -7.36 -5.19 3.23
CA ILE A 96 -8.19 -4.01 3.52
C ILE A 96 -9.24 -4.31 4.62
N ASN A 97 -9.42 -5.57 5.01
CA ASN A 97 -10.42 -6.02 5.98
C ASN A 97 -11.86 -5.49 5.70
N ILE A 98 -12.24 -5.43 4.42
CA ILE A 98 -13.58 -5.03 3.97
C ILE A 98 -14.19 -6.16 3.15
N ASN A 99 -15.43 -6.52 3.48
CA ASN A 99 -16.20 -7.45 2.66
C ASN A 99 -16.80 -6.68 1.47
N LEU A 100 -16.24 -6.93 0.27
CA LEU A 100 -16.70 -6.29 -0.96
C LEU A 100 -18.06 -6.82 -1.43
N ASN A 101 -18.49 -8.00 -0.98
CA ASN A 101 -19.78 -8.60 -1.35
C ASN A 101 -20.91 -8.14 -0.43
N ALA A 102 -20.63 -7.40 0.64
CA ALA A 102 -21.67 -6.84 1.53
C ALA A 102 -22.48 -5.71 0.88
N PHE A 103 -22.15 -5.33 -0.35
CA PHE A 103 -22.82 -4.31 -1.16
C PHE A 103 -23.72 -4.92 -2.25
N GLU A 104 -24.21 -6.15 -2.08
CA GLU A 104 -25.33 -6.61 -2.90
C GLU A 104 -26.48 -5.60 -2.74
N ALA A 105 -26.77 -4.91 -3.84
CA ALA A 105 -27.87 -3.97 -3.91
C ALA A 105 -29.16 -4.75 -3.61
N ASP A 106 -30.01 -4.19 -2.75
CA ASP A 106 -31.42 -4.58 -2.71
C ASP A 106 -32.00 -4.31 -4.11
N ASP A 107 -32.10 -5.36 -4.94
CA ASP A 107 -32.83 -5.36 -6.22
C ASP A 107 -34.35 -5.21 -5.98
#